data_AF-A0A9P0AVJ6-F1
#
_entry.id   AF-A0A9P0AVJ6-F1
#
_cell.length_a   1.000
_cell.length_b   1.000
_cell.length_c   1.000
_cell.angle_alpha   90.00
_cell.angle_beta   90.00
_cell.angle_gamma   90.00
#
_symmetry.space_group_name_H-M   'P 1'
#
loop_
_entity.id
_entity.type
_entity.pdbx_description
1 polymer ?
#
loop_
_entity_poly.entity_id
_entity_poly.type
_entity_poly.pdbx_seq_one_letter_code
_entity_poly.pdbx_strand_id
1 'polypeptide(L)'
;MYTNQEYVNMMMVLGFYEENCNEAARVYSARFADITHPSPGVFKRMMVRARETGSLIPTAGPDLGRPPEIVPEADELIIQLIQEDPIRSTRGIAQELGMSQTSITRRLKKEESKNLAN
;
A
#
# COMPACT_ATOMS: atom_id res chain seq x y z
N MET A 1 -10.47 -4.48 -11.42
CA MET A 1 -9.52 -5.14 -10.50
C MET A 1 -9.96 -6.59 -10.38
N TYR A 2 -9.03 -7.54 -10.27
CA TYR A 2 -9.37 -8.96 -10.20
C TYR A 2 -9.53 -9.41 -8.75
N THR A 3 -10.33 -10.43 -8.52
CA THR A 3 -10.50 -11.09 -7.23
C THR A 3 -9.25 -11.89 -6.86
N ASN A 4 -9.12 -12.27 -5.58
CA ASN A 4 -8.02 -13.11 -5.12
C ASN A 4 -7.97 -14.44 -5.87
N GLN A 5 -9.13 -15.06 -6.11
CA GLN A 5 -9.21 -16.32 -6.85
C GLN A 5 -8.73 -16.15 -8.30
N GLU A 6 -9.11 -15.05 -8.95
CA GLU A 6 -8.65 -14.75 -10.31
C GLU A 6 -7.13 -14.55 -10.36
N TYR A 7 -6.55 -13.83 -9.39
CA TYR A 7 -5.10 -13.66 -9.29
C TYR A 7 -4.37 -14.97 -9.03
N VAL A 8 -4.89 -15.86 -8.18
CA VAL A 8 -4.34 -17.20 -7.97
C VAL A 8 -4.39 -18.00 -9.28
N ASN A 9 -5.53 -18.00 -9.97
CA ASN A 9 -5.65 -18.68 -11.26
C ASN A 9 -4.66 -18.12 -12.30
N MET A 10 -4.44 -16.81 -12.32
CA MET A 10 -3.46 -16.17 -13.20
C MET A 10 -2.04 -16.64 -12.88
N MET A 11 -1.67 -16.69 -11.60
CA MET A 11 -0.36 -17.19 -11.17
C MET A 11 -0.13 -18.65 -11.56
N MET A 12 -1.15 -19.51 -11.38
CA MET A 12 -1.06 -20.92 -11.75
C MET A 12 -0.88 -21.12 -13.26
N VAL A 13 -1.64 -20.37 -14.09
CA VAL A 13 -1.48 -20.41 -15.55
C VAL A 13 -0.10 -19.89 -15.95
N LEU A 14 0.35 -18.76 -15.39
CA LEU A 14 1.65 -18.19 -15.70
C LEU A 14 2.81 -19.14 -15.38
N GLY A 15 2.76 -19.80 -14.21
CA GLY A 15 3.78 -20.78 -13.81
C GLY A 15 3.81 -22.01 -14.71
N PHE A 16 2.65 -22.48 -15.18
CA PHE A 16 2.56 -23.61 -16.10
C PHE A 16 3.19 -23.31 -17.47
N TYR A 17 3.10 -22.06 -17.93
CA TYR A 17 3.69 -21.61 -19.19
C TYR A 17 5.05 -20.94 -19.02
N GLU A 18 5.81 -21.32 -17.97
CA GLU A 18 7.19 -20.88 -17.74
C GLU A 18 7.35 -19.35 -17.80
N GLU A 19 6.38 -18.64 -17.22
CA GLU A 19 6.33 -17.18 -17.16
C GLU A 19 6.13 -16.45 -18.50
N ASN A 20 5.75 -17.17 -19.57
CA ASN A 20 5.34 -16.56 -20.82
C ASN A 20 3.99 -15.85 -20.69
N CYS A 21 4.04 -14.53 -20.45
CA CYS A 21 2.87 -13.70 -20.22
C CYS A 21 1.90 -13.65 -21.42
N ASN A 22 2.39 -13.83 -22.66
CA ASN A 22 1.54 -13.81 -23.85
C ASN A 22 0.71 -15.09 -23.95
N GLU A 23 1.37 -16.25 -23.82
CA GLU A 23 0.68 -17.53 -23.83
C GLU A 23 -0.23 -17.68 -22.60
N ALA A 24 0.21 -17.23 -21.44
CA ALA A 24 -0.61 -17.22 -20.23
C ALA A 24 -1.90 -16.40 -20.43
N ALA A 25 -1.82 -15.19 -21.00
CA ALA A 25 -2.99 -14.36 -21.27
C ALA A 25 -3.93 -15.01 -22.30
N ARG A 26 -3.39 -15.58 -23.37
CA ARG A 26 -4.15 -16.28 -24.41
C ARG A 26 -4.91 -17.47 -23.83
N VAL A 27 -4.22 -18.32 -23.07
CA VAL A 27 -4.79 -19.54 -22.48
C VAL A 27 -5.77 -19.21 -21.35
N TYR A 28 -5.46 -18.21 -20.53
CA TYR A 28 -6.38 -17.76 -19.48
C TYR A 28 -7.70 -17.27 -20.09
N SER A 29 -7.64 -16.47 -21.16
CA SER A 29 -8.83 -15.97 -21.85
C SER A 29 -9.64 -17.11 -22.48
N ALA A 30 -8.97 -18.10 -23.08
CA ALA A 30 -9.64 -19.29 -23.64
C ALA A 30 -10.27 -20.19 -22.56
N ARG A 31 -9.67 -20.25 -21.36
CA ARG A 31 -10.13 -21.10 -20.25
C ARG A 31 -11.26 -20.46 -19.44
N PHE A 32 -11.30 -19.13 -19.34
CA PHE A 32 -12.23 -18.37 -18.51
C PHE A 32 -12.98 -17.32 -19.36
N ALA A 33 -13.79 -17.80 -20.30
CA ALA A 33 -14.41 -17.00 -21.36
C ALA A 33 -15.40 -15.91 -20.86
N ASP A 34 -15.99 -16.08 -19.67
CA ASP A 34 -17.05 -15.19 -19.16
C ASP A 34 -16.52 -14.03 -18.27
N ILE A 35 -15.20 -13.86 -18.16
CA ILE A 35 -14.56 -12.91 -17.25
C ILE A 35 -13.76 -11.85 -18.03
N THR A 36 -13.57 -10.67 -17.43
CA THR A 36 -12.61 -9.68 -17.94
C THR A 36 -11.24 -10.32 -18.19
N HIS A 37 -10.74 -10.22 -19.42
CA HIS A 37 -9.51 -10.90 -19.80
C HIS A 37 -8.25 -10.11 -19.40
N PRO A 38 -7.34 -10.69 -18.60
CA PRO A 38 -6.08 -10.05 -18.24
C PRO A 38 -5.16 -9.92 -19.45
N SER A 39 -4.63 -8.71 -19.64
CA SER A 39 -3.55 -8.50 -20.61
C SER A 39 -2.24 -9.10 -20.12
N PRO A 40 -1.26 -9.38 -21.01
CA PRO A 40 0.07 -9.84 -20.62
C PRO A 40 0.74 -8.94 -19.57
N GLY A 41 0.47 -7.63 -19.63
CA GLY A 41 0.98 -6.67 -18.64
C GLY A 41 0.42 -6.86 -17.22
N VAL A 42 -0.80 -7.43 -17.08
CA VAL A 42 -1.37 -7.77 -15.77
C VAL A 42 -0.59 -8.92 -15.14
N PHE A 43 -0.27 -9.97 -15.90
CA PHE A 43 0.56 -11.09 -15.44
C PHE A 43 1.94 -10.62 -15.01
N LYS A 44 2.59 -9.79 -15.83
CA LYS A 44 3.91 -9.24 -15.50
C LYS A 44 3.89 -8.44 -14.19
N ARG A 45 2.94 -7.51 -14.03
CA ARG A 45 2.83 -6.69 -12.81
C ARG A 45 2.50 -7.54 -11.58
N MET A 46 1.62 -8.54 -11.73
CA MET A 46 1.30 -9.48 -10.66
C MET A 46 2.56 -10.24 -10.22
N MET A 47 3.37 -10.76 -11.15
CA MET A 47 4.58 -11.51 -10.83
C MET A 47 5.65 -10.63 -10.17
N VAL A 48 5.82 -9.40 -10.65
CA VAL A 48 6.72 -8.42 -10.00
C VAL A 48 6.31 -8.20 -8.54
N ARG A 49 5.03 -7.92 -8.28
CA ARG A 49 4.54 -7.73 -6.90
C ARG A 49 4.72 -8.98 -6.03
N ALA A 50 4.44 -10.15 -6.58
CA ALA A 50 4.60 -11.40 -5.84
C ALA A 50 6.05 -11.62 -5.41
N ARG A 51 7.02 -11.27 -6.26
CA ARG A 51 8.46 -11.36 -5.95
C ARG A 51 8.92 -10.30 -4.96
N GLU A 52 8.48 -9.06 -5.15
CA GLU A 52 8.97 -7.93 -4.35
C GLU A 52 8.30 -7.83 -2.97
N THR A 53 7.03 -8.24 -2.87
CA THR A 53 6.20 -7.99 -1.67
C THR A 53 5.46 -9.22 -1.16
N GLY A 54 5.48 -10.34 -1.89
CA GLY A 54 4.66 -11.52 -1.57
C GLY A 54 3.16 -11.37 -1.87
N SER A 55 2.70 -10.19 -2.33
CA SER A 55 1.29 -9.94 -2.63
C SER A 55 0.97 -10.12 -4.10
N LEU A 56 -0.13 -10.82 -4.40
CA LEU A 56 -0.71 -10.86 -5.76
C LEU A 56 -1.57 -9.65 -6.07
N ILE A 57 -2.05 -8.95 -5.03
CA ILE A 57 -3.06 -7.91 -5.13
C ILE A 57 -2.35 -6.56 -5.28
N PRO A 58 -2.81 -5.68 -6.20
CA PRO A 58 -2.32 -4.30 -6.22
C PRO A 58 -2.57 -3.64 -4.87
N THR A 59 -1.56 -2.94 -4.34
CA THR A 59 -1.71 -2.05 -3.18
C THR A 59 -2.48 -0.80 -3.57
N ALA A 60 -3.74 -1.02 -3.93
CA ALA A 60 -4.76 -0.06 -4.30
C ALA A 60 -4.42 0.91 -5.46
N GLY A 61 -5.46 1.42 -6.11
CA GLY A 61 -5.35 2.14 -7.38
C GLY A 61 -4.78 3.56 -7.27
N PRO A 62 -4.63 4.27 -8.41
CA PRO A 62 -4.19 5.67 -8.45
C PRO A 62 -5.03 6.64 -7.59
N ASP A 63 -6.20 6.23 -7.12
CA ASP A 63 -7.14 7.04 -6.32
C ASP A 63 -6.77 7.18 -4.84
N LEU A 64 -5.74 6.48 -4.33
CA LEU A 64 -5.29 6.63 -2.94
C LEU A 64 -4.17 7.66 -2.75
N GLY A 65 -3.77 8.33 -3.84
CA GLY A 65 -2.73 9.36 -3.81
C GLY A 65 -1.37 8.83 -3.37
N ARG A 66 -0.35 9.68 -3.50
CA ARG A 66 0.95 9.43 -2.89
C ARG A 66 0.76 9.36 -1.37
N PRO A 67 1.21 8.30 -0.67
CA PRO A 67 1.28 8.32 0.77
C PRO A 67 2.00 9.61 1.20
N PRO A 68 1.40 10.42 2.10
CA PRO A 68 2.01 11.68 2.49
C PRO A 68 3.44 11.41 2.96
N GLU A 69 4.37 12.25 2.50
CA GLU A 69 5.78 12.14 2.83
C GLU A 69 5.93 12.04 4.35
N ILE A 70 6.31 10.85 4.81
CA ILE A 70 6.57 10.61 6.22
C ILE A 70 7.93 11.23 6.45
N VAL A 71 7.96 12.51 6.84
CA VAL A 71 9.14 13.12 7.43
C VAL A 71 9.35 12.42 8.78
N PRO A 72 10.35 11.54 8.94
CA PRO A 72 10.53 10.75 10.16
C PRO A 72 10.85 11.66 11.36
N GLU A 73 11.64 12.71 11.11
CA GLU A 73 12.02 13.73 12.08
C GLU A 73 10.82 14.49 12.69
N ALA A 74 9.72 14.60 11.94
CA ALA A 74 8.56 15.32 12.43
C ALA A 74 7.83 14.56 13.56
N ASP A 75 7.91 13.23 13.62
CA ASP A 75 7.33 12.48 14.74
C ASP A 75 8.14 12.72 16.02
N GLU A 76 9.48 12.73 15.91
CA GLU A 76 10.40 13.01 17.03
C GLU A 76 10.22 14.44 17.56
N LEU A 77 10.12 15.44 16.69
CA LEU A 77 9.87 16.84 17.07
C LEU A 77 8.53 17.03 17.78
N ILE A 78 7.47 16.34 17.32
CA ILE A 78 6.16 16.37 17.99
C ILE A 78 6.27 15.79 19.41
N ILE A 79 6.95 14.66 19.57
CA ILE A 79 7.14 14.02 20.88
C ILE A 79 7.97 14.92 21.80
N GLN A 80 9.04 15.51 21.30
CA GLN A 80 9.89 16.43 22.07
C GLN A 80 9.08 17.63 22.58
N LEU A 81 8.27 18.28 21.73
CA LEU A 81 7.46 19.43 22.14
C LEU A 81 6.40 19.07 23.19
N ILE A 82 5.87 17.83 23.17
CA ILE A 82 4.94 17.34 24.20
C ILE A 82 5.68 17.02 25.50
N GLN A 83 6.90 16.50 25.42
CA GLN A 83 7.73 16.23 26.61
C GLN A 83 8.16 17.52 27.30
N GLU A 84 8.48 18.57 26.52
CA GLU A 84 8.86 19.89 27.03
C GLU A 84 7.67 20.62 27.69
N ASP A 85 6.48 20.52 27.12
CA ASP A 85 5.24 21.07 27.70
C ASP A 85 4.04 20.12 27.47
N PRO A 86 3.72 19.26 28.46
CA PRO A 86 2.63 18.29 28.35
C PRO A 86 1.23 18.91 28.27
N ILE A 87 1.06 20.17 28.64
CA ILE A 87 -0.23 20.88 28.62
C ILE A 87 -0.45 21.55 27.26
N ARG A 88 0.58 21.60 26.42
CA ARG A 88 0.54 22.27 25.13
C ARG A 88 -0.48 21.64 24.20
N SER A 89 -1.32 22.49 23.62
CA SER A 89 -2.35 22.01 22.69
C SER A 89 -1.73 21.51 21.38
N THR A 90 -2.33 20.48 20.78
CA THR A 90 -1.97 20.00 19.44
C THR A 90 -2.06 21.09 18.37
N ARG A 91 -2.91 22.11 18.58
CA ARG A 91 -2.99 23.30 17.72
C ARG A 91 -1.77 24.20 17.83
N GLY A 92 -1.22 24.39 19.04
CA GLY A 92 0.00 25.16 19.26
C GLY A 92 1.21 24.49 18.61
N ILE A 93 1.36 23.18 18.78
CA ILE A 93 2.40 22.37 18.14
C ILE A 93 2.30 22.46 16.61
N ALA A 94 1.07 22.39 16.07
CA ALA A 94 0.83 22.50 14.64
C ALA A 94 1.31 23.84 14.06
N GLN A 95 1.06 24.95 14.76
CA GLN A 95 1.50 26.28 14.34
C GLN A 95 3.03 26.41 14.33
N GLU A 96 3.70 25.85 15.35
CA GLU A 96 5.15 25.91 15.48
C GLU A 96 5.88 25.09 14.40
N LEU A 97 5.36 23.90 14.10
CA LEU A 97 5.92 23.01 13.09
C LEU A 97 5.45 23.32 11.66
N GLY A 98 4.57 24.31 11.46
CA GLY A 98 3.99 24.62 10.15
C GLY A 98 3.16 23.48 9.56
N MET A 99 2.57 22.63 10.41
CA MET A 99 1.80 21.44 10.02
C MET A 99 0.30 21.64 10.25
N SER A 100 -0.54 20.82 9.62
CA SER A 100 -1.96 20.78 9.98
C SER A 100 -2.17 20.04 11.30
N GLN A 101 -3.09 20.54 12.13
CA GLN A 101 -3.44 19.92 13.41
C GLN A 101 -3.93 18.46 13.22
N THR A 102 -4.65 18.17 12.12
CA THR A 102 -5.05 16.81 11.75
C THR A 102 -3.85 15.89 11.49
N SER A 103 -2.76 16.40 10.89
CA SER A 103 -1.54 15.62 10.68
C SER A 103 -0.86 15.28 12.01
N ILE A 104 -0.81 16.24 12.95
CA ILE A 104 -0.28 16.03 14.31
C ILE A 104 -1.08 14.92 15.02
N THR A 105 -2.41 15.04 15.08
CA THR A 105 -3.26 14.04 15.74
C THR A 105 -3.14 12.65 15.12
N ARG A 106 -3.04 12.56 13.79
CA ARG A 106 -2.86 11.28 13.10
C ARG A 106 -1.51 10.64 13.43
N ARG A 107 -0.44 11.42 13.49
CA ARG A 107 0.91 10.95 13.85
C ARG A 107 0.95 10.45 15.30
N LEU A 108 0.35 11.20 16.24
CA LEU A 108 0.25 10.77 17.64
C LEU A 108 -0.47 9.43 17.81
N LYS A 109 -1.62 9.24 17.14
CA LYS A 109 -2.35 7.95 17.18
C LYS A 109 -1.53 6.79 16.61
N LYS A 110 -0.71 7.06 15.59
CA LYS A 110 0.16 6.05 14.97
C LYS A 110 1.27 5.62 15.95
N GLU A 111 1.88 6.55 16.66
CA GLU A 111 2.89 6.25 17.69
C GLU A 111 2.29 5.51 18.89
N GLU A 112 1.11 5.91 19.36
CA GLU A 112 0.39 5.18 20.41
C GLU A 112 0.11 3.73 20.00
N SER A 113 -0.33 3.52 18.75
CA SER A 113 -0.59 2.18 18.21
C SER A 113 0.68 1.32 18.08
N LYS A 114 1.84 1.94 17.80
CA LYS A 114 3.13 1.24 17.78
C LYS A 114 3.57 0.83 19.19
N ASN A 115 3.43 1.72 20.16
CA ASN A 115 3.80 1.45 21.56
C ASN A 115 2.92 0.38 22.21
N LEU A 116 1.66 0.25 21.80
CA LEU A 116 0.74 -0.81 22.26
C LEU A 116 1.01 -2.19 21.63
N ALA A 117 1.78 -2.25 20.54
CA ALA A 117 2.08 -3.49 19.81
C ALA A 117 3.44 -4.12 20.18
N ASN A 118 4.21 -3.46 21.06
CA ASN A 118 5.46 -3.95 21.67
C ASN A 118 5.23 -4.33 23.13
#